data_AF-A0A382A8R6-F1
#
_entry.id   AF-A0A382A8R6-F1
#
_cell.length_a   1.000
_cell.length_b   1.000
_cell.length_c   1.000
_cell.angle_alpha   90.00
_cell.angle_beta   90.00
_cell.angle_gamma   90.00
#
_symmetry.space_group_name_H-M   'P 1'
#
loop_
_entity.id
_entity.type
_entity.pdbx_description
1 polymer ?
#
loop_
_entity_poly.entity_id
_entity_poly.type
_entity_poly.pdbx_seq_one_letter_code
_entity_poly.pdbx_strand_id
1 'polypeptide(L)'
;MDTFQLWLDAALTLMILSFLYRDNAFYKFAEHLFVGVSAAYYMSINFWDHLMPNLLGKLFPDTMASLVPSVASSDPEYHYIIPGILGLILLTRLVDNWAWLSRWTLAFIVGGTAGFMIPRVLESDFLTQIQSTMVPLLVFDNVGDFQLGA
;
A
#
# COMPACT_ATOMS: atom_id res chain seq x y z
N MET A 1 -33.14 4.86 5.40
CA MET A 1 -32.47 4.55 4.11
C MET A 1 -32.02 3.08 4.07
N ASP A 2 -32.50 2.26 5.01
CA ASP A 2 -31.84 1.02 5.41
C ASP A 2 -32.40 -0.18 4.64
N THR A 3 -33.66 -0.12 4.22
CA THR A 3 -34.31 -1.22 3.47
C THR A 3 -33.67 -1.45 2.10
N PHE A 4 -33.26 -0.39 1.40
CA PHE A 4 -32.61 -0.52 0.08
C PHE A 4 -31.21 -1.13 0.19
N GLN A 5 -30.42 -0.66 1.17
CA GLN A 5 -29.07 -1.20 1.43
C GLN A 5 -29.14 -2.66 1.84
N LEU A 6 -30.09 -3.03 2.72
CA LEU A 6 -30.25 -4.40 3.17
C LEU A 6 -30.66 -5.36 2.04
N TRP A 7 -31.52 -4.91 1.11
CA TRP A 7 -31.85 -5.67 -0.10
C TRP A 7 -30.67 -5.77 -1.08
N LEU A 8 -29.88 -4.70 -1.23
CA LEU A 8 -28.67 -4.69 -2.05
C LEU A 8 -27.64 -5.69 -1.48
N ASP A 9 -27.39 -5.66 -0.18
CA ASP A 9 -26.45 -6.54 0.52
C ASP A 9 -26.88 -8.01 0.40
N ALA A 10 -28.16 -8.29 0.63
CA ALA A 10 -28.73 -9.63 0.47
C ALA A 10 -28.60 -10.12 -0.99
N ALA A 11 -28.86 -9.25 -1.97
CA ALA A 11 -28.71 -9.58 -3.39
C ALA A 11 -27.25 -9.87 -3.77
N LEU A 12 -26.30 -9.03 -3.33
CA LEU A 12 -24.87 -9.22 -3.60
C LEU A 12 -24.35 -10.52 -2.96
N THR A 13 -24.80 -10.82 -1.73
CA THR A 13 -24.46 -12.06 -1.02
C THR A 13 -24.96 -13.28 -1.79
N LEU A 14 -26.21 -13.25 -2.28
CA LEU A 14 -26.75 -14.30 -3.13
C LEU A 14 -25.98 -14.44 -4.46
N MET A 15 -25.58 -13.34 -5.09
CA MET A 15 -24.78 -13.38 -6.34
C MET A 15 -23.42 -14.04 -6.13
N ILE A 16 -22.74 -13.78 -5.01
CA ILE A 16 -21.48 -14.46 -4.66
C ILE A 16 -21.70 -15.93 -4.31
N LEU A 17 -22.75 -16.25 -3.56
CA LEU A 17 -23.10 -17.65 -3.24
C LEU A 17 -23.54 -18.46 -4.47
N SER A 18 -23.96 -17.80 -5.55
CA SER A 18 -24.27 -18.44 -6.84
C SER A 18 -23.07 -19.17 -7.45
N PHE A 19 -21.85 -18.98 -6.94
CA PHE A 19 -20.68 -19.81 -7.28
C PHE A 19 -20.95 -21.31 -7.11
N LEU A 20 -21.73 -21.69 -6.08
CA LEU A 20 -22.00 -23.10 -5.77
C LEU A 20 -22.81 -23.82 -6.86
N TYR A 21 -23.51 -23.07 -7.72
CA TYR A 21 -24.42 -23.60 -8.73
C TYR A 21 -23.82 -23.65 -10.16
N ARG A 22 -22.49 -23.47 -10.32
CA ARG A 22 -21.71 -23.32 -11.59
C ARG A 22 -21.49 -21.87 -12.00
N ASP A 23 -20.45 -21.62 -12.82
CA ASP A 23 -20.06 -20.31 -13.40
C ASP A 23 -21.21 -19.55 -14.08
N ASN A 24 -22.05 -18.90 -13.29
CA ASN A 24 -23.18 -18.11 -13.75
C ASN A 24 -22.75 -16.66 -14.01
N ALA A 25 -23.42 -15.96 -14.94
CA ALA A 25 -23.11 -14.57 -15.26
C ALA A 25 -23.19 -13.65 -14.03
N PHE A 26 -24.12 -13.95 -13.10
CA PHE A 26 -24.27 -13.23 -11.83
C PHE A 26 -23.06 -13.35 -10.91
N TYR A 27 -22.41 -14.53 -10.86
CA TYR A 27 -21.21 -14.70 -10.06
C TYR A 27 -20.03 -13.90 -10.64
N LYS A 28 -19.79 -14.02 -11.95
CA LYS A 28 -18.71 -13.26 -12.63
C LYS A 28 -18.89 -11.75 -12.51
N PHE A 29 -20.13 -11.26 -12.55
CA PHE A 29 -20.42 -9.86 -12.29
C PHE A 29 -20.04 -9.45 -10.87
N ALA A 30 -20.48 -10.21 -9.86
CA ALA A 30 -20.14 -9.92 -8.47
C ALA A 30 -18.64 -10.00 -8.20
N GLU A 31 -17.93 -10.93 -8.82
CA GLU A 31 -16.46 -11.04 -8.76
C GLU A 31 -15.77 -9.80 -9.34
N HIS A 32 -16.11 -9.39 -10.57
CA HIS A 32 -15.53 -8.19 -11.17
C HIS A 32 -15.92 -6.91 -10.45
N LEU A 33 -17.14 -6.83 -9.91
CA LEU A 33 -17.59 -5.70 -9.11
C LEU A 33 -16.80 -5.61 -7.80
N PHE A 34 -16.65 -6.70 -7.06
CA PHE A 34 -15.93 -6.71 -5.79
C PHE A 34 -14.44 -6.39 -5.97
N VAL A 35 -13.79 -7.02 -6.96
CA VAL A 35 -12.37 -6.76 -7.27
C VAL A 35 -12.20 -5.34 -7.82
N GLY A 36 -13.13 -4.87 -8.65
CA GLY A 36 -13.13 -3.52 -9.20
C GLY A 36 -13.27 -2.43 -8.13
N VAL A 37 -14.22 -2.58 -7.21
CA VAL A 37 -14.40 -1.66 -6.07
C VAL A 37 -13.17 -1.64 -5.18
N SER A 38 -12.58 -2.81 -4.89
CA SER A 38 -11.36 -2.90 -4.09
C SER A 38 -10.18 -2.17 -4.76
N ALA A 39 -9.97 -2.40 -6.05
CA ALA A 39 -8.92 -1.73 -6.81
C ALA A 39 -9.15 -0.20 -6.91
N ALA A 40 -10.38 0.23 -7.16
CA ALA A 40 -10.75 1.64 -7.26
C ALA A 40 -10.56 2.39 -5.93
N TYR A 41 -10.93 1.76 -4.81
CA TYR A 41 -10.75 2.34 -3.47
C TYR A 41 -9.27 2.63 -3.20
N TYR A 42 -8.40 1.63 -3.40
CA TYR A 42 -6.96 1.82 -3.22
C TYR A 42 -6.39 2.87 -4.17
N MET A 43 -6.80 2.88 -5.43
CA MET A 43 -6.35 3.89 -6.41
C MET A 43 -6.74 5.31 -5.98
N SER A 44 -7.97 5.51 -5.52
CA SER A 44 -8.46 6.82 -5.07
C SER A 44 -7.68 7.34 -3.86
N ILE A 45 -7.46 6.49 -2.85
CA ILE A 45 -6.70 6.88 -1.65
C ILE A 45 -5.28 7.25 -2.03
N ASN A 46 -4.59 6.42 -2.81
CA ASN A 46 -3.20 6.71 -3.20
C ASN A 46 -3.10 7.98 -4.06
N PHE A 47 -4.12 8.27 -4.88
CA PHE A 47 -4.17 9.48 -5.68
C PHE A 47 -4.27 10.74 -4.81
N TRP A 48 -5.20 10.75 -3.84
CA TRP A 48 -5.43 11.93 -3.00
C TRP A 48 -4.40 12.09 -1.88
N ASP A 49 -4.01 10.99 -1.22
CA ASP A 49 -3.15 11.05 -0.04
C ASP A 49 -1.65 11.04 -0.38
N HIS A 50 -1.28 10.51 -1.54
CA HIS A 50 0.13 10.38 -1.91
C HIS A 50 0.49 11.19 -3.15
N LEU A 51 -0.26 11.04 -4.26
CA LEU A 51 0.10 11.70 -5.52
C LEU A 51 -0.12 13.22 -5.45
N MET A 52 -1.28 13.67 -4.97
CA MET A 52 -1.61 15.09 -4.88
C MET A 52 -0.61 15.87 -3.99
N PRO A 53 -0.36 15.51 -2.71
CA PRO A 53 0.52 16.30 -1.85
C PRO A 53 2.01 16.11 -2.16
N ASN A 54 2.48 14.89 -2.47
CA ASN A 54 3.93 14.64 -2.61
C ASN A 54 4.49 14.96 -4.00
N LEU A 55 3.63 14.95 -5.03
CA LEU A 55 4.06 15.18 -6.41
C LEU A 55 3.59 16.55 -6.91
N LEU A 56 2.29 16.78 -6.92
CA LEU A 56 1.72 18.03 -7.45
C LEU A 56 1.90 19.21 -6.49
N GLY A 57 1.70 19.00 -5.20
CA GLY A 57 1.90 20.03 -4.17
C GLY A 57 3.34 20.56 -4.14
N LYS A 58 4.32 19.67 -4.20
CA LYS A 58 5.75 20.03 -4.15
C LYS A 58 6.32 20.55 -5.48
N LEU A 59 5.72 20.17 -6.61
CA LEU A 59 6.18 20.58 -7.95
C LEU A 59 5.57 21.91 -8.41
N PHE A 60 4.34 22.23 -8.02
CA PHE A 60 3.66 23.50 -8.35
C PHE A 60 3.02 24.16 -7.11
N PRO A 61 3.84 24.67 -6.17
CA PRO A 61 3.36 25.26 -4.91
C PRO A 61 2.39 26.42 -5.15
N ASP A 62 2.64 27.26 -6.17
CA ASP A 62 1.83 28.46 -6.46
C ASP A 62 0.37 28.17 -6.87
N THR A 63 0.11 27.04 -7.54
CA THR A 63 -1.26 26.66 -7.97
C THR A 63 -2.00 25.78 -6.96
N MET A 64 -1.27 25.10 -6.08
CA MET A 64 -1.81 24.10 -5.14
C MET A 64 -1.92 24.63 -3.70
N ALA A 65 -1.46 25.84 -3.42
CA ALA A 65 -1.55 26.50 -2.11
C ALA A 65 -2.99 26.61 -1.55
N SER A 66 -4.02 26.58 -2.40
CA SER A 66 -5.43 26.64 -1.97
C SER A 66 -6.03 25.29 -1.54
N LEU A 67 -5.44 24.17 -1.97
CA LEU A 67 -5.96 22.82 -1.72
C LEU A 67 -5.15 22.04 -0.68
N VAL A 68 -3.88 22.41 -0.48
CA VAL A 68 -2.99 21.76 0.50
C VAL A 68 -2.26 22.84 1.32
N PRO A 69 -2.74 23.18 2.53
CA PRO A 69 -2.17 24.26 3.36
C PRO A 69 -0.74 24.00 3.85
N SER A 70 -0.25 22.76 3.75
CA SER A 70 1.08 22.36 4.22
C SER A 70 2.21 22.65 3.24
N VAL A 71 1.93 23.27 2.08
CA VAL A 71 2.92 23.52 1.01
C VAL A 71 3.04 25.01 0.65
N ALA A 72 2.40 25.89 1.40
CA ALA A 72 2.34 27.33 1.10
C ALA A 72 3.66 28.10 1.29
N SER A 73 4.74 27.45 1.76
CA SER A 73 5.98 28.14 2.17
C SER A 73 7.27 27.39 1.82
N SER A 74 7.25 26.52 0.80
CA SER A 74 8.46 25.80 0.36
C SER A 74 8.82 26.19 -1.07
N ASP A 75 10.10 26.50 -1.29
CA ASP A 75 10.66 26.75 -2.61
C ASP A 75 10.40 25.55 -3.54
N PRO A 76 10.13 25.77 -4.85
CA PRO A 76 9.90 24.68 -5.79
C PRO A 76 11.07 23.71 -5.85
N GLU A 77 10.88 22.49 -5.32
CA GLU A 77 11.89 21.44 -5.37
C GLU A 77 11.78 20.68 -6.70
N TYR A 78 12.55 21.12 -7.70
CA TYR A 78 12.59 20.50 -9.03
C TYR A 78 12.99 19.01 -9.03
N HIS A 79 13.51 18.48 -7.92
CA HIS A 79 13.88 17.07 -7.78
C HIS A 79 12.68 16.11 -7.91
N TYR A 80 11.45 16.58 -7.65
CA TYR A 80 10.22 15.78 -7.81
C TYR A 80 9.78 15.58 -9.27
N ILE A 81 10.46 16.19 -10.24
CA ILE A 81 10.23 15.91 -11.67
C ILE A 81 10.56 14.46 -12.00
N ILE A 82 11.60 13.89 -11.40
CA ILE A 82 12.02 12.50 -11.64
C ILE A 82 10.90 11.51 -11.27
N PRO A 83 10.35 11.53 -10.04
CA PRO A 83 9.19 10.68 -9.71
C PRO A 83 7.94 11.06 -10.51
N GLY A 84 7.78 12.31 -10.96
CA GLY A 84 6.70 12.72 -11.86
C GLY A 84 6.75 12.03 -13.22
N ILE A 85 7.93 12.00 -13.84
CA ILE A 85 8.17 11.30 -15.11
C ILE A 85 7.96 9.79 -14.93
N LEU A 86 8.47 9.20 -13.84
CA LEU A 86 8.26 7.78 -13.52
C LEU A 86 6.78 7.45 -13.29
N GLY A 87 6.01 8.37 -12.69
CA GLY A 87 4.57 8.27 -12.51
C GLY A 87 3.80 8.34 -13.84
N LEU A 88 4.19 9.23 -14.76
CA LEU A 88 3.62 9.28 -16.11
C LEU A 88 3.95 8.01 -16.91
N ILE A 89 5.15 7.47 -16.77
CA ILE A 89 5.54 6.19 -17.37
C ILE A 89 4.67 5.05 -16.81
N LEU A 90 4.26 5.08 -15.55
CA LEU A 90 3.35 4.09 -14.98
C LEU A 90 1.98 4.10 -15.67
N LEU A 91 1.47 5.27 -16.07
CA LEU A 91 0.18 5.39 -16.77
C LEU A 91 0.20 4.73 -18.16
N THR A 92 1.37 4.58 -18.78
CA THR A 92 1.49 3.83 -20.04
C THR A 92 1.07 2.36 -19.90
N ARG A 93 0.98 1.84 -18.67
CA ARG A 93 0.45 0.50 -18.38
C ARG A 93 -1.01 0.30 -18.78
N LEU A 94 -1.80 1.38 -18.89
CA LEU A 94 -3.20 1.28 -19.35
C LEU A 94 -3.28 1.01 -20.87
N VAL A 95 -2.18 1.17 -21.60
CA VAL A 95 -2.09 0.93 -23.05
C VAL A 95 -1.14 -0.25 -23.29
N ASP A 96 -1.68 -1.39 -23.71
CA ASP A 96 -0.93 -2.64 -23.88
C ASP A 96 0.33 -2.49 -24.75
N ASN A 97 0.29 -1.62 -25.77
CA ASN A 97 1.42 -1.41 -26.69
C ASN A 97 2.66 -0.75 -26.04
N TRP A 98 2.49 0.02 -24.97
CA TRP A 98 3.59 0.76 -24.31
C TRP A 98 3.89 0.23 -22.90
N ALA A 99 3.23 -0.85 -22.49
CA ALA A 99 3.35 -1.44 -21.15
C ALA A 99 4.78 -1.87 -20.77
N TRP A 100 5.70 -2.02 -21.73
CA TRP A 100 7.12 -2.29 -21.44
C TRP A 100 7.78 -1.14 -20.67
N LEU A 101 7.39 0.11 -20.93
CA LEU A 101 7.99 1.27 -20.28
C LEU A 101 7.67 1.30 -18.77
N SER A 102 6.48 0.85 -18.38
CA SER A 102 6.07 0.70 -16.98
C SER A 102 6.95 -0.28 -16.18
N ARG A 103 7.72 -1.16 -16.83
CA ARG A 103 8.63 -2.10 -16.15
C ARG A 103 9.77 -1.38 -15.44
N TRP A 104 10.21 -0.23 -15.96
CA TRP A 104 11.25 0.60 -15.33
C TRP A 104 10.76 1.20 -14.01
N THR A 105 9.53 1.71 -13.98
CA THR A 105 8.92 2.22 -12.75
C THR A 105 8.74 1.10 -11.72
N LEU A 106 8.33 -0.10 -12.15
CA LEU A 106 8.21 -1.26 -11.25
C LEU A 106 9.56 -1.68 -10.67
N ALA A 107 10.61 -1.70 -11.48
CA ALA A 107 11.97 -2.00 -11.02
C ALA A 107 12.44 -0.98 -9.97
N PHE A 108 12.13 0.31 -10.18
CA PHE A 108 12.44 1.36 -9.21
C PHE A 108 11.66 1.20 -7.90
N ILE A 109 10.35 0.93 -7.96
CA ILE A 109 9.52 0.70 -6.78
C ILE A 109 10.03 -0.52 -6.00
N VAL A 110 10.21 -1.67 -6.66
CA VAL A 110 10.66 -2.91 -6.01
C VAL A 110 12.07 -2.75 -5.45
N GLY A 111 12.99 -2.12 -6.21
CA GLY A 111 14.35 -1.86 -5.75
C GLY A 111 14.39 -0.91 -4.54
N GLY A 112 13.58 0.14 -4.55
CA GLY A 112 13.41 1.06 -3.43
C GLY A 112 12.85 0.34 -2.20
N THR A 113 11.73 -0.38 -2.33
CA THR A 113 11.12 -1.12 -1.23
C THR A 113 12.07 -2.17 -0.65
N ALA A 114 12.77 -2.93 -1.50
CA ALA A 114 13.77 -3.90 -1.05
C ALA A 114 14.94 -3.22 -0.32
N GLY A 115 15.44 -2.09 -0.85
CA GLY A 115 16.49 -1.30 -0.22
C GLY A 115 16.11 -0.81 1.19
N PHE A 116 14.86 -0.38 1.39
CA PHE A 116 14.37 0.01 2.72
C PHE A 116 14.07 -1.18 3.64
N MET A 117 13.60 -2.29 3.09
CA MET A 117 13.22 -3.48 3.88
C MET A 117 14.42 -4.27 4.39
N ILE A 118 15.53 -4.36 3.63
CA ILE A 118 16.69 -5.17 4.03
C ILE A 118 17.26 -4.74 5.40
N PRO A 119 17.60 -3.46 5.65
CA PRO A 119 18.08 -3.04 6.97
C PRO A 119 17.02 -3.21 8.05
N ARG A 120 15.75 -2.90 7.74
CA ARG A 120 14.64 -2.98 8.68
C ARG A 120 14.44 -4.40 9.20
N VAL A 121 14.44 -5.39 8.32
CA VAL A 121 14.28 -6.81 8.69
C VAL A 121 15.51 -7.32 9.45
N LEU A 122 16.72 -6.88 9.08
CA LEU A 122 17.94 -7.23 9.82
C LEU A 122 17.96 -6.71 11.26
N GLU A 123 17.51 -5.47 11.47
CA GLU A 123 17.51 -4.85 12.80
C GLU A 123 16.33 -5.30 13.66
N SER A 124 15.12 -5.37 13.10
CA SER A 124 13.91 -5.73 13.83
C SER A 124 13.81 -7.23 14.03
N ASP A 125 13.89 -8.01 12.95
CA ASP A 125 13.44 -9.39 12.98
C ASP A 125 14.61 -10.32 13.29
N PHE A 126 15.76 -10.14 12.65
CA PHE A 126 16.93 -10.98 12.93
C PHE A 126 17.53 -10.73 14.31
N LEU A 127 17.68 -9.48 14.73
CA LEU A 127 18.29 -9.15 16.03
C LEU A 127 17.41 -9.62 17.20
N THR A 128 16.09 -9.41 17.13
CA THR A 128 15.17 -9.90 18.17
C THR A 128 15.07 -11.42 18.16
N GLN A 129 15.13 -12.05 16.99
CA GLN A 129 15.12 -13.51 16.89
C GLN A 129 16.40 -14.14 17.47
N ILE A 130 17.57 -13.52 17.25
CA ILE A 130 18.83 -13.94 17.90
C ILE A 130 18.73 -13.76 19.42
N GLN A 131 18.24 -12.61 19.90
CA GLN A 131 18.04 -12.35 21.32
C GLN A 131 17.09 -13.36 21.97
N SER A 132 16.00 -13.72 21.30
CA SER A 132 15.02 -14.70 21.80
C SER A 132 15.57 -16.14 21.86
N THR A 133 16.58 -16.45 21.03
CA THR A 133 17.24 -17.76 21.01
C THR A 133 18.36 -17.86 22.05
N MET A 134 18.89 -16.73 22.51
CA MET A 134 19.80 -16.69 23.65
C MET A 134 19.00 -16.85 24.94
N VAL A 135 18.82 -18.10 25.39
CA VAL A 135 18.30 -18.38 26.75
C VAL A 135 19.19 -17.62 27.74
N PRO A 136 18.63 -16.75 28.59
CA PRO A 136 19.43 -16.03 29.58
C PRO A 136 20.03 -17.04 30.55
N LEU A 137 21.35 -17.24 30.45
CA LEU A 137 22.08 -18.21 31.27
C LEU A 137 22.07 -17.84 32.77
N LEU A 138 21.79 -16.58 33.11
CA LEU A 138 21.69 -16.09 34.49
C LEU A 138 20.50 -15.13 34.61
N VAL A 139 19.46 -15.56 35.32
CA VAL A 139 18.33 -14.72 35.74
C VAL A 139 18.53 -14.38 37.21
N PHE A 140 18.69 -13.09 37.53
CA PHE A 140 18.79 -12.62 38.90
C PHE A 140 17.39 -12.25 39.39
N ASP A 141 16.83 -13.07 40.28
CA ASP A 141 15.64 -12.69 41.04
C ASP A 141 16.04 -11.74 42.20
N ASN A 142 15.11 -10.92 42.67
CA ASN A 142 15.30 -9.88 43.70
C ASN A 142 15.66 -10.45 45.10
N VAL A 143 15.99 -11.74 45.19
CA VAL A 143 16.33 -12.48 46.41
C VAL A 143 17.65 -13.25 46.22
N GLY A 144 18.62 -12.71 45.47
CA GLY A 144 20.04 -13.13 45.56
C GLY A 144 20.36 -14.63 45.34
N ASP A 145 19.45 -15.40 44.75
CA ASP A 145 19.62 -16.82 44.45
C ASP A 145 19.87 -17.04 42.96
N PHE A 146 20.76 -17.97 42.63
CA PHE A 146 21.20 -18.24 41.25
C PHE A 146 20.38 -19.37 40.66
N GLN A 147 19.46 -19.06 39.74
CA GLN A 147 18.75 -20.08 38.97
C GLN A 147 19.29 -20.12 37.54
N LEU A 148 19.69 -21.32 37.11
CA LEU A 148 20.10 -21.57 35.72
C LEU A 148 18.83 -21.68 34.87
N GLY A 149 18.72 -20.81 33.85
CA GLY A 149 17.64 -20.86 32.88
C GLY A 149 17.68 -22.15 32.08
N ALA A 150 16.72 -23.03 32.32
CA ALA A 150 16.31 -24.07 31.38
C ALA A 150 15.11 -23.56 30.58
#